data_AF-A0A6J7FQ35-F1
#
_entry.id   AF-A0A6J7FQ35-F1
#
_cell.length_a   1.000
_cell.length_b   1.000
_cell.length_c   1.000
_cell.angle_alpha   90.00
_cell.angle_beta   90.00
_cell.angle_gamma   90.00
#
_symmetry.space_group_name_H-M   'P 1'
#
loop_
_entity.id
_entity.type
_entity.pdbx_description
1 polymer ?
#
loop_
_entity_poly.entity_id
_entity_poly.type
_entity_poly.pdbx_seq_one_letter_code
_entity_poly.pdbx_strand_id
1 'polypeptide(L)'
;MTPDVLEGSKALFVVGGVGVAPVLAMVQRLVPDHEPIVLYRAHSEKDLVHFEELKAAVERLGGKILTLTGPTAKLAVKDPFSAKVLIAAIPDVAQRAVVLCGPDRLLHAARTGLKAAGVPVARIHSEHVWW
;
A
#
# COMPACT_ATOMS: atom_id res chain seq x y z
N MET A 1 5.24 14.30 -9.91
CA MET A 1 4.61 14.76 -8.66
C MET A 1 4.85 13.84 -7.47
N THR A 2 5.28 12.58 -7.63
CA THR A 2 5.44 11.64 -6.50
C THR A 2 6.82 11.61 -5.78
N PRO A 3 7.97 12.02 -6.35
CA PRO A 3 9.25 11.91 -5.65
C PRO A 3 9.32 12.71 -4.34
N ASP A 4 8.73 13.92 -4.32
CA ASP A 4 8.80 14.82 -3.15
C ASP A 4 8.06 14.26 -1.92
N VAL A 5 7.08 13.38 -2.13
CA VAL A 5 6.26 12.80 -1.07
C VAL A 5 7.03 11.75 -0.25
N LEU A 6 8.06 11.15 -0.85
CA LEU A 6 8.80 10.03 -0.29
C LEU A 6 10.23 10.41 0.12
N GLU A 7 10.58 11.69 0.00
CA GLU A 7 11.95 12.17 0.17
C GLU A 7 12.49 11.82 1.57
N GLY A 8 13.59 11.05 1.60
CA GLY A 8 14.25 10.61 2.84
C GLY A 8 13.44 9.66 3.73
N SER A 9 12.35 9.05 3.23
CA SER A 9 11.46 8.21 4.03
C SER A 9 11.23 6.83 3.42
N LYS A 10 11.05 5.82 4.27
CA LYS A 10 10.58 4.51 3.85
C LYS A 10 9.15 4.60 3.30
N ALA A 11 8.84 3.86 2.24
CA ALA A 11 7.56 3.94 1.55
C ALA A 11 6.61 2.80 1.93
N LEU A 12 5.32 3.11 2.02
CA LEU A 12 4.21 2.16 2.06
C LEU A 12 3.18 2.53 0.98
N PHE A 13 2.89 1.59 0.09
CA PHE A 13 1.82 1.71 -0.89
C PHE A 13 0.66 0.83 -0.46
N VAL A 14 -0.55 1.38 -0.38
CA VAL A 14 -1.78 0.58 -0.24
C VAL A 14 -2.53 0.67 -1.56
N VAL A 15 -2.71 -0.46 -2.22
CA VAL A 15 -3.18 -0.51 -3.59
C VAL A 15 -4.26 -1.55 -3.82
N GLY A 16 -5.19 -1.25 -4.74
CA GLY A 16 -6.17 -2.23 -5.24
C GLY A 16 -6.87 -1.78 -6.51
N GLY A 17 -7.20 -2.73 -7.38
CA GLY A 17 -7.86 -2.47 -8.66
C GLY A 17 -6.94 -1.72 -9.64
N VAL A 18 -7.48 -0.74 -10.37
CA VAL A 18 -6.72 0.00 -11.40
C VAL A 18 -5.61 0.89 -10.86
N GLY A 19 -5.56 1.13 -9.54
CA GLY A 19 -4.50 1.89 -8.89
C GLY A 19 -3.10 1.23 -8.95
N VAL A 20 -3.03 -0.03 -9.41
CA VAL A 20 -1.81 -0.83 -9.45
C VAL A 20 -0.81 -0.33 -10.49
N ALA A 21 -1.28 0.07 -11.67
CA ALA A 21 -0.39 0.58 -12.72
C ALA A 21 0.33 1.89 -12.32
N PRO A 22 -0.36 2.90 -11.74
CA PRO A 22 0.30 4.06 -11.15
C PRO A 22 1.35 3.70 -10.10
N VAL A 23 1.03 2.76 -9.20
CA VAL A 23 1.95 2.32 -8.14
C VAL A 23 3.18 1.62 -8.73
N LEU A 24 3.02 0.77 -9.73
CA LEU A 24 4.14 0.14 -10.44
C LEU A 24 5.09 1.21 -11.03
N ALA A 25 4.54 2.22 -11.70
CA ALA A 25 5.34 3.32 -12.25
C ALA A 25 6.07 4.14 -11.17
N MET A 26 5.46 4.31 -9.99
CA MET A 26 6.10 4.98 -8.85
C MET A 26 7.24 4.13 -8.27
N VAL A 27 6.98 2.84 -8.02
CA VAL A 27 7.98 1.90 -7.47
C VAL A 27 9.21 1.79 -8.37
N GLN A 28 9.01 1.78 -9.69
CA GLN A 28 10.13 1.74 -10.65
C GLN A 28 11.08 2.94 -10.56
N ARG A 29 10.65 4.06 -9.96
CA ARG A 29 11.44 5.28 -9.79
C ARG A 29 12.09 5.41 -8.41
N LEU A 30 11.83 4.47 -7.49
CA LEU A 30 12.41 4.48 -6.15
C LEU A 30 13.84 3.96 -6.17
N VAL A 31 14.58 4.31 -5.12
CA VAL A 31 15.89 3.72 -4.78
C VAL A 31 15.77 2.82 -3.55
N PRO A 32 16.71 1.87 -3.33
CA PRO A 32 16.64 0.89 -2.24
C PRO A 32 16.41 1.48 -0.83
N ASP A 33 16.91 2.69 -0.56
CA ASP A 33 16.74 3.39 0.73
C ASP A 33 15.27 3.62 1.11
N HIS A 34 14.36 3.59 0.14
CA HIS A 34 12.93 3.72 0.40
C HIS A 34 12.29 2.44 0.96
N GLU A 35 12.99 1.28 0.91
CA GLU A 35 12.51 -0.02 1.41
C GLU A 35 10.99 -0.25 1.22
N PRO A 36 10.48 -0.22 -0.02
CA PRO A 36 9.05 -0.11 -0.27
C PRO A 36 8.28 -1.33 0.24
N ILE A 37 7.19 -1.09 0.97
CA ILE A 37 6.19 -2.12 1.25
C ILE A 37 4.95 -1.83 0.42
N VAL A 38 4.42 -2.84 -0.27
CA VAL A 38 3.16 -2.76 -1.01
C VAL A 38 2.15 -3.67 -0.34
N LEU A 39 1.04 -3.10 0.12
CA LEU A 39 -0.13 -3.83 0.60
C LEU A 39 -1.19 -3.84 -0.51
N TYR A 40 -1.35 -4.99 -1.17
CA TYR A 40 -2.18 -5.18 -2.36
C TYR A 40 -3.49 -5.88 -2.00
N ARG A 41 -4.60 -5.13 -2.03
CA ARG A 41 -5.97 -5.61 -1.86
C ARG A 41 -6.61 -6.00 -3.20
N ALA A 42 -7.10 -7.23 -3.32
CA ALA A 42 -7.85 -7.70 -4.49
C ALA A 42 -8.95 -8.70 -4.10
N HIS A 43 -10.04 -8.77 -4.87
CA HIS A 43 -11.17 -9.65 -4.52
C HIS A 43 -10.81 -11.15 -4.63
N SER A 44 -9.90 -11.49 -5.54
CA SER A 44 -9.28 -12.81 -5.69
C SER A 44 -7.84 -12.69 -6.20
N GLU A 45 -7.08 -13.78 -6.20
CA GLU A 45 -5.74 -13.80 -6.79
C GLU A 45 -5.74 -13.49 -8.30
N LYS A 46 -6.82 -13.85 -9.01
CA LYS A 46 -6.97 -13.57 -10.44
C LYS A 46 -7.12 -12.08 -10.75
N ASP A 47 -7.53 -11.29 -9.76
CA ASP A 47 -7.71 -9.84 -9.88
C ASP A 47 -6.41 -9.08 -9.60
N LEU A 48 -5.31 -9.79 -9.32
CA LEU A 48 -3.99 -9.19 -9.12
C LEU A 48 -3.33 -8.86 -10.47
N VAL A 49 -3.80 -7.80 -11.10
CA VAL A 49 -3.22 -7.25 -12.33
C VAL A 49 -1.78 -6.78 -12.06
N HIS A 50 -0.86 -6.98 -13.01
CA HIS A 50 0.57 -6.61 -12.92
C HIS A 50 1.31 -7.10 -11.67
N PHE A 51 0.83 -8.17 -11.03
CA PHE A 51 1.38 -8.63 -9.75
C PHE A 51 2.86 -9.01 -9.83
N GLU A 52 3.24 -9.83 -10.81
CA GLU A 52 4.62 -10.29 -10.95
C GLU A 52 5.58 -9.14 -11.26
N GLU A 53 5.16 -8.19 -12.10
CA GLU A 53 5.94 -7.00 -12.42
C GLU A 53 6.15 -6.11 -11.19
N LEU A 54 5.08 -5.89 -10.42
CA LEU A 54 5.13 -5.11 -9.19
C LEU A 54 5.98 -5.79 -8.12
N LYS A 55 5.80 -7.10 -7.94
CA LYS A 55 6.59 -7.90 -7.01
C LYS A 55 8.07 -7.84 -7.36
N ALA A 56 8.43 -8.07 -8.63
CA ALA A 56 9.81 -7.99 -9.07
C ALA A 56 10.42 -6.59 -8.87
N ALA A 57 9.66 -5.53 -9.15
CA ALA A 57 10.12 -4.15 -8.94
C ALA A 57 10.36 -3.83 -7.46
N VAL A 58 9.49 -4.30 -6.57
CA VAL A 58 9.61 -4.14 -5.11
C VAL A 58 10.78 -4.95 -4.56
N GLU A 59 10.91 -6.21 -4.94
CA GLU A 59 11.97 -7.11 -4.47
C GLU A 59 13.36 -6.63 -4.89
N ARG A 60 13.50 -6.05 -6.10
CA ARG A 60 14.74 -5.42 -6.57
C ARG A 60 15.24 -4.30 -5.65
N LEU A 61 14.33 -3.66 -4.92
CA LEU A 61 14.62 -2.57 -3.97
C LEU A 61 14.77 -3.08 -2.53
N GLY A 62 14.78 -4.40 -2.30
CA GLY A 62 14.77 -5.00 -0.96
C GLY A 62 13.43 -4.84 -0.22
N GLY A 63 12.39 -4.45 -0.94
CA GLY A 63 11.05 -4.22 -0.41
C GLY A 63 10.24 -5.50 -0.22
N LYS A 64 8.96 -5.36 0.17
CA LYS A 64 8.03 -6.48 0.39
C LYS A 64 6.66 -6.22 -0.20
N ILE A 65 6.02 -7.27 -0.73
CA ILE A 65 4.61 -7.23 -1.15
C ILE A 65 3.77 -8.10 -0.21
N LEU A 66 2.69 -7.53 0.32
CA LEU A 66 1.73 -8.16 1.21
C LEU A 66 0.38 -8.20 0.49
N THR A 67 -0.16 -9.38 0.23
CA THR A 67 -1.43 -9.53 -0.46
C THR A 67 -2.58 -9.72 0.54
N LEU A 68 -3.71 -9.08 0.26
CA LEU A 68 -4.98 -9.25 0.94
C LEU A 68 -6.01 -9.67 -0.11
N THR A 69 -6.05 -10.95 -0.43
CA THR A 69 -6.95 -11.55 -1.41
C THR A 69 -8.19 -12.16 -0.73
N GLY A 70 -9.30 -12.22 -1.47
CA GLY A 70 -10.56 -12.82 -1.00
C GLY A 70 -11.63 -11.80 -0.60
N PRO A 71 -12.90 -12.21 -0.47
CA PRO A 71 -13.98 -11.34 0.02
C PRO A 71 -13.69 -10.89 1.45
N THR A 72 -13.95 -9.61 1.77
CA THR A 72 -13.70 -9.08 3.13
C THR A 72 -14.41 -9.90 4.22
N ALA A 73 -15.60 -10.42 3.93
CA ALA A 73 -16.37 -11.30 4.84
C ALA A 73 -15.74 -12.68 5.10
N LYS A 74 -14.77 -13.10 4.29
CA LYS A 74 -14.07 -14.38 4.40
C LYS A 74 -12.61 -14.22 4.84
N LEU A 75 -12.16 -13.00 5.13
CA LEU A 75 -10.81 -12.78 5.64
C LEU A 75 -10.71 -13.35 7.06
N ALA A 76 -9.56 -13.96 7.38
CA ALA A 76 -9.27 -14.51 8.71
C ALA A 76 -9.28 -13.43 9.82
N VAL A 77 -9.19 -12.16 9.43
CA VAL A 77 -9.27 -10.99 10.30
C VAL A 77 -10.53 -10.21 10.00
N LYS A 78 -11.23 -9.79 11.06
CA LYS A 78 -12.49 -9.02 10.98
C LYS A 78 -12.31 -7.67 10.27
N ASP A 79 -11.15 -7.03 10.48
CA ASP A 79 -10.73 -5.82 9.78
C ASP A 79 -9.23 -5.90 9.44
N PRO A 80 -8.89 -6.11 8.15
CA PRO A 80 -7.49 -6.22 7.71
C PRO A 80 -6.74 -4.88 7.78
N PHE A 81 -7.45 -3.75 7.88
CA PHE A 81 -6.85 -2.43 8.05
C PHE A 81 -6.88 -1.97 9.51
N SER A 82 -7.31 -2.79 10.46
CA SER A 82 -7.25 -2.41 11.87
C SER A 82 -5.80 -2.09 12.29
N ALA A 83 -5.64 -1.11 13.18
CA ALA A 83 -4.32 -0.68 13.65
C ALA A 83 -3.47 -1.85 14.15
N LYS A 84 -4.08 -2.79 14.89
CA LYS A 84 -3.41 -3.99 15.39
C LYS A 84 -2.85 -4.86 14.26
N VAL A 85 -3.61 -5.09 13.19
CA VAL A 85 -3.17 -5.90 12.05
C VAL A 85 -2.07 -5.18 11.28
N LEU A 86 -2.22 -3.87 11.05
CA LEU A 86 -1.22 -3.06 10.35
C LEU A 86 0.10 -3.02 11.11
N ILE A 87 0.09 -2.78 12.43
CA ILE A 87 1.31 -2.75 13.27
C ILE A 87 1.97 -4.13 13.32
N ALA A 88 1.18 -5.21 13.41
CA ALA A 88 1.73 -6.56 13.41
C ALA A 88 2.41 -6.92 12.08
N ALA A 89 1.85 -6.48 10.95
CA ALA A 89 2.41 -6.71 9.62
C ALA A 89 3.57 -5.77 9.29
N ILE A 90 3.51 -4.52 9.77
CA ILE A 90 4.45 -3.43 9.47
C ILE A 90 4.77 -2.70 10.78
N PRO A 91 5.74 -3.19 11.59
CA PRO A 91 6.04 -2.62 12.90
C PRO A 91 6.48 -1.15 12.88
N ASP A 92 7.06 -0.70 11.77
CA ASP A 92 7.53 0.68 11.54
C ASP A 92 6.51 1.56 10.78
N VAL A 93 5.23 1.13 10.70
CA VAL A 93 4.21 1.79 9.85
C VAL A 93 4.07 3.29 10.10
N ALA A 94 4.16 3.75 11.36
CA ALA A 94 4.05 5.16 11.73
C ALA A 94 5.19 6.04 11.20
N GLN A 95 6.32 5.43 10.83
CA GLN A 95 7.52 6.12 10.31
C GLN A 95 7.52 6.22 8.78
N ARG A 96 6.66 5.46 8.10
CA ARG A 96 6.63 5.38 6.63
C ARG A 96 5.80 6.51 6.03
N ALA A 97 6.22 6.99 4.87
CA ALA A 97 5.38 7.80 3.99
C ALA A 97 4.42 6.86 3.24
N VAL A 98 3.14 7.20 3.24
CA VAL A 98 2.07 6.32 2.74
C VAL A 98 1.40 6.91 1.51
N VAL A 99 1.30 6.09 0.46
CA VAL A 99 0.55 6.40 -0.76
C VAL A 99 -0.61 5.41 -0.89
N LEU A 100 -1.83 5.93 -0.98
CA LEU A 100 -3.07 5.17 -1.15
C LEU A 100 -3.56 5.32 -2.59
N CYS A 101 -3.81 4.21 -3.29
CA CYS A 101 -4.28 4.23 -4.68
C CYS A 101 -5.30 3.11 -4.92
N GLY A 102 -6.53 3.45 -5.32
CA GLY A 102 -7.58 2.46 -5.55
C GLY A 102 -8.98 2.97 -5.25
N PRO A 103 -9.99 2.09 -5.13
CA PRO A 103 -11.38 2.49 -4.93
C PRO A 103 -11.60 3.15 -3.57
N ASP A 104 -12.56 4.08 -3.48
CA ASP A 104 -12.82 4.89 -2.26
C ASP A 104 -12.97 4.06 -0.98
N ARG A 105 -13.63 2.90 -1.06
CA ARG A 105 -13.77 2.01 0.10
C ARG A 105 -12.42 1.52 0.64
N LEU A 106 -11.47 1.22 -0.23
CA LEU A 106 -10.11 0.84 0.16
C LEU A 106 -9.39 2.04 0.76
N LEU A 107 -9.42 3.20 0.08
CA LEU A 107 -8.75 4.41 0.55
C LEU A 107 -9.25 4.82 1.94
N HIS A 108 -10.56 4.78 2.16
CA HIS A 108 -11.19 5.12 3.44
C HIS A 108 -10.80 4.15 4.55
N ALA A 109 -10.88 2.83 4.31
CA ALA A 109 -10.51 1.81 5.28
C ALA A 109 -9.02 1.90 5.66
N ALA A 110 -8.15 1.99 4.65
CA ALA A 110 -6.71 2.11 4.83
C ALA A 110 -6.35 3.39 5.60
N ARG A 111 -6.88 4.55 5.20
CA ARG A 111 -6.62 5.83 5.88
C ARG A 111 -7.06 5.80 7.33
N THR A 112 -8.23 5.23 7.62
CA THR A 112 -8.75 5.10 9.00
C THR A 112 -7.83 4.21 9.83
N GLY A 113 -7.46 3.06 9.29
CA GLY A 113 -6.53 2.12 9.90
C GLY A 113 -5.16 2.69 10.20
N LEU A 114 -4.55 3.35 9.21
CA LEU A 114 -3.22 3.95 9.30
C LEU A 114 -3.18 5.09 10.32
N LYS A 115 -4.22 5.93 10.36
CA LYS A 115 -4.34 6.95 11.42
C LYS A 115 -4.42 6.32 12.80
N ALA A 116 -5.22 5.26 12.96
CA ALA A 116 -5.31 4.53 14.22
C ALA A 116 -4.00 3.80 14.58
N ALA A 117 -3.19 3.43 13.58
CA ALA A 117 -1.85 2.87 13.76
C ALA A 117 -0.77 3.92 14.05
N GLY A 118 -1.13 5.20 14.16
CA GLY A 118 -0.21 6.28 14.53
C GLY A 118 0.50 6.96 13.35
N VAL A 119 0.10 6.69 12.10
CA VAL A 119 0.66 7.40 10.94
C VAL A 119 0.19 8.86 10.95
N PRO A 120 1.10 9.85 10.95
CA PRO A 120 0.74 11.26 10.85
C PRO A 120 -0.05 11.53 9.57
N VAL A 121 -1.14 12.30 9.65
CA VAL A 121 -2.00 12.60 8.48
C VAL A 121 -1.21 13.26 7.35
N ALA A 122 -0.21 14.09 7.68
CA ALA A 122 0.66 14.73 6.71
C ALA A 122 1.54 13.77 5.89
N ARG A 123 1.66 12.50 6.31
CA ARG A 123 2.39 11.43 5.61
C ARG A 123 1.46 10.48 4.85
N ILE A 124 0.15 10.74 4.83
CA ILE A 124 -0.83 9.91 4.12
C ILE A 124 -1.31 10.66 2.88
N HIS A 125 -0.91 10.19 1.71
CA HIS A 125 -1.21 10.78 0.42
C HIS A 125 -2.16 9.85 -0.32
N SER A 126 -3.21 10.40 -0.93
CA SER A 126 -4.20 9.64 -1.68
C SER A 126 -4.17 10.10 -3.14
N GLU A 127 -3.94 9.16 -4.03
CA GLU A 127 -4.01 9.37 -5.47
C GLU A 127 -5.36 8.81 -5.94
N HIS A 128 -6.25 9.70 -6.32
CA HIS A 128 -7.53 9.33 -6.93
C HIS A 128 -7.28 9.16 -8.42
N VAL A 129 -7.45 7.94 -8.92
CA VAL A 129 -7.45 7.71 -10.37
C VAL A 129 -8.84 8.12 -10.84
N TRP A 130 -8.93 9.28 -11.50
CA TRP A 130 -10.17 9.77 -12.10
C TRP A 130 -10.45 8.95 -13.34
N TRP A 131 -11.54 8.17 -13.35
CA TRP A 131 -12.15 7.63 -14.56
C TRP A 131 -13.67 7.61 -14.42
#